data_AF-A0A134BFJ7-F1
#
_entry.id   AF-A0A134BFJ7-F1
#
_cell.length_a   1.000
_cell.length_b   1.000
_cell.length_c   1.000
_cell.angle_alpha   90.00
_cell.angle_beta   90.00
_cell.angle_gamma   90.00
#
_symmetry.space_group_name_H-M   'P 1'
#
loop_
_entity.id
_entity.type
_entity.pdbx_description
1 polymer ?
#
loop_
_entity_poly.entity_id
_entity_poly.type
_entity_poly.pdbx_seq_one_letter_code
_entity_poly.pdbx_strand_id
1 'polypeptide(L)' 'MKKYNGTIAYTMDELVDLFGGDLYNELNGNDELGLATCIPELFGYEIVFLQNRFTPKALNALRNAIK' A
#
# COMPACT_ATOMS: atom_id res chain seq x y z
N MET A 1 -7.11 0.18 5.98
CA MET A 1 -7.04 -0.78 4.86
C MET A 1 -8.41 -1.39 4.63
N LYS A 2 -8.80 -1.69 3.38
CA LYS A 2 -10.08 -2.37 3.05
C LYS A 2 -9.87 -3.52 2.08
N LYS A 3 -10.71 -4.56 2.15
CA LYS A 3 -10.70 -5.65 1.17
C LYS A 3 -11.32 -5.18 -0.14
N TYR A 4 -10.69 -5.51 -1.26
CA TYR A 4 -11.16 -5.18 -2.61
C TYR A 4 -10.74 -6.29 -3.60
N ASN A 5 -11.69 -6.84 -4.36
CA ASN A 5 -11.43 -7.84 -5.41
C ASN A 5 -10.42 -8.94 -5.04
N GLY A 6 -10.56 -9.54 -3.85
CA GLY A 6 -9.68 -10.62 -3.39
C GLY A 6 -8.30 -10.19 -2.89
N THR A 7 -8.04 -8.89 -2.77
CA THR A 7 -6.83 -8.32 -2.17
C THR A 7 -7.17 -7.28 -1.09
N ILE A 8 -6.14 -6.67 -0.51
CA ILE A 8 -6.25 -5.56 0.44
C ILE A 8 -5.77 -4.29 -0.25
N ALA A 9 -6.55 -3.23 -0.15
CA ALA A 9 -6.21 -1.89 -0.58
C ALA A 9 -5.81 -1.05 0.64
N TYR A 10 -4.71 -0.31 0.50
CA TYR A 10 -4.18 0.61 1.50
C TYR A 10 -4.17 2.02 0.94
N THR A 11 -4.55 3.01 1.75
CA THR A 11 -4.29 4.42 1.40
C THR A 11 -2.82 4.75 1.59
N MET A 12 -2.35 5.87 1.05
CA MET A 12 -1.01 6.38 1.32
C MET A 12 -0.78 6.56 2.83
N ASP A 13 -1.71 7.22 3.53
CA ASP A 13 -1.59 7.49 4.96
C ASP A 13 -1.43 6.20 5.78
N GLU A 14 -2.21 5.17 5.45
CA GLU A 14 -2.11 3.86 6.11
C GLU A 14 -0.74 3.19 5.87
N LEU A 15 -0.15 3.35 4.68
CA LEU A 15 1.18 2.82 4.40
C LEU A 15 2.28 3.63 5.07
N VAL A 16 2.12 4.95 5.18
CA VAL A 16 3.04 5.81 5.93
C VAL A 16 2.98 5.47 7.42
N ASP A 17 1.80 5.24 7.98
CA ASP A 17 1.63 4.81 9.38
C ASP A 17 2.28 3.45 9.64
N LEU A 18 2.18 2.52 8.68
CA LEU A 18 2.77 1.17 8.80
C LEU A 18 4.30 1.16 8.64
N PHE A 19 4.82 1.91 7.68
CA PHE A 19 6.24 1.84 7.30
C PHE A 19 7.10 2.95 7.92
N GLY A 20 6.47 4.04 8.37
CA GLY A 20 7.13 5.32 8.53
C GLY A 20 7.41 5.99 7.18
N GLY A 21 7.62 7.31 7.20
CA GLY A 21 7.81 8.12 5.99
C GLY A 21 9.01 7.70 5.15
N ASP A 22 10.15 7.37 5.78
CA ASP A 22 11.39 7.03 5.07
C ASP A 22 11.26 5.74 4.27
N LEU A 23 10.77 4.67 4.90
CA LEU A 23 10.59 3.38 4.25
C LEU A 23 9.45 3.42 3.22
N TYR A 24 8.36 4.15 3.50
CA TYR A 24 7.33 4.40 2.49
C TYR A 24 7.90 5.07 1.24
N ASN A 25 8.69 6.13 1.41
CA ASN A 25 9.30 6.85 0.31
C ASN A 25 10.28 5.96 -0.48
N GLU A 26 11.06 5.12 0.19
CA GLU A 26 11.94 4.15 -0.47
C GLU A 26 11.13 3.15 -1.31
N LEU A 27 10.08 2.55 -0.73
CA LEU A 27 9.28 1.54 -1.43
C LEU A 27 8.51 2.15 -2.60
N ASN A 28 7.87 3.31 -2.40
CA ASN A 28 7.12 4.00 -3.44
C ASN A 28 8.04 4.54 -4.55
N GLY A 29 9.19 5.11 -4.19
CA GLY A 29 10.15 5.66 -5.15
C GLY A 29 10.86 4.61 -6.01
N ASN A 30 10.84 3.34 -5.59
CA ASN A 30 11.37 2.20 -6.35
C ASN A 30 10.27 1.34 -6.98
N ASP A 31 9.03 1.85 -7.10
CA ASP A 31 7.86 1.15 -7.66
C ASP A 31 7.48 -0.17 -6.94
N GLU A 32 7.93 -0.38 -5.70
CA GLU A 32 7.72 -1.62 -4.94
C GLU A 32 6.27 -1.80 -4.49
N LEU A 33 5.50 -0.72 -4.41
CA LEU A 33 4.06 -0.70 -4.09
C LEU A 33 3.16 -0.89 -5.33
N GLY A 34 3.78 -0.96 -6.51
CA GLY A 34 3.09 -1.04 -7.79
C GLY A 34 2.27 0.20 -8.15
N LEU A 35 1.45 0.08 -9.18
CA LEU A 35 0.64 1.20 -9.67
C LEU A 35 -0.45 1.59 -8.67
N ALA A 36 -0.36 2.85 -8.22
CA ALA A 36 -1.42 3.59 -7.55
C ALA A 36 -2.72 3.55 -8.36
N THR A 37 -3.85 3.44 -7.66
CA THR A 37 -5.18 3.44 -8.28
C THR A 37 -6.16 4.24 -7.41
N CYS A 38 -7.36 4.47 -7.92
CA CYS A 38 -8.44 5.17 -7.21
C CYS A 38 -9.67 4.28 -7.25
N ILE A 39 -10.30 4.04 -6.08
CA ILE A 39 -11.51 3.23 -5.96
C ILE A 39 -12.58 4.07 -5.26
N PRO A 40 -13.33 4.90 -6.01
CA PRO A 40 -14.29 5.86 -5.47
C PRO A 40 -15.32 5.26 -4.51
N GLU A 41 -15.81 4.06 -4.82
CA GLU A 41 -16.84 3.38 -4.03
C GLU A 41 -16.36 2.98 -2.63
N LEU A 42 -15.05 2.84 -2.43
CA LEU A 42 -14.47 2.37 -1.17
C LEU A 42 -13.69 3.45 -0.44
N PHE A 43 -12.98 4.32 -1.14
CA PHE A 43 -12.04 5.29 -0.56
C PHE A 43 -12.31 6.73 -1.05
N GLY A 44 -13.42 6.96 -1.74
CA GLY A 44 -13.63 8.24 -2.42
C GLY A 44 -12.52 8.50 -3.44
N TYR A 45 -12.18 9.77 -3.67
CA TYR A 45 -11.16 10.16 -4.65
C TYR A 45 -9.71 9.99 -4.15
N GLU A 46 -9.49 9.23 -3.08
CA GLU A 46 -8.17 8.95 -2.56
C GLU A 46 -7.39 8.00 -3.47
N ILE A 47 -6.06 8.16 -3.44
CA ILE A 47 -5.12 7.24 -4.05
C ILE A 47 -4.89 6.05 -3.11
N VAL A 48 -4.97 4.85 -3.65
CA VAL A 48 -4.75 3.59 -2.93
C VAL A 48 -3.79 2.68 -3.68
N PHE A 49 -3.14 1.80 -2.91
CA PHE A 49 -2.23 0.77 -3.41
C PHE A 49 -2.80 -0.61 -3.08
N LEU A 50 -2.68 -1.53 -4.05
CA LEU A 50 -3.23 -2.88 -3.93
C LEU A 50 -2.14 -3.87 -3.53
N GLN A 51 -2.35 -4.61 -2.44
CA GLN A 51 -1.35 -5.53 -1.89
C GLN A 51 -0.88 -6.59 -2.88
N ASN A 52 -1.76 -7.06 -3.77
CA ASN A 52 -1.39 -8.05 -4.80
C ASN A 52 -0.45 -7.50 -5.87
N ARG A 53 -0.21 -6.17 -5.90
CA ARG A 53 0.78 -5.52 -6.76
C ARG A 53 2.09 -5.24 -6.04
N PHE A 54 2.16 -5.51 -4.73
CA PHE A 54 3.39 -5.31 -3.97
C PHE A 54 4.42 -6.34 -4.38
N THR A 55 5.65 -5.89 -4.53
CA THR A 55 6.78 -6.78 -4.75
C THR A 55 7.07 -7.61 -3.50
N PRO A 56 7.90 -8.67 -3.59
CA PRO A 56 8.34 -9.42 -2.42
C PRO A 56 8.98 -8.54 -1.33
N LYS A 57 9.68 -7.46 -1.70
CA LYS A 57 10.30 -6.52 -0.77
C LYS A 57 9.23 -5.76 0.04
N ALA A 58 8.25 -5.16 -0.63
CA ALA A 58 7.14 -4.47 0.02
C ALA A 58 6.28 -5.43 0.85
N LEU A 59 6.03 -6.66 0.38
CA LEU A 59 5.32 -7.69 1.15
C LEU A 59 6.09 -8.09 2.43
N ASN A 60 7.43 -8.14 2.38
CA ASN A 60 8.24 -8.43 3.55
C ASN A 60 8.20 -7.27 4.56
N ALA A 61 8.29 -6.02 4.09
CA ALA A 61 8.13 -4.84 4.93
C ALA A 61 6.76 -4.83 5.63
N LEU A 62 5.69 -5.11 4.89
CA LEU A 62 4.32 -5.23 5.42
C LEU A 62 4.19 -6.31 6.49
N ARG A 63 4.78 -7.49 6.28
CA ARG A 63 4.79 -8.57 7.29
C ARG A 63 5.54 -8.18 8.56
N ASN A 64 6.58 -7.35 8.46
CA ASN A 64 7.34 -6.89 9.63
C ASN A 64 6.61 -5.76 10.37
N ALA A 65 5.86 -4.90 9.67
CA ALA A 65 5.10 -3.80 10.26
C ALA A 65 3.85 -4.26 11.05
N ILE A 66 3.28 -5.41 10.69
CA ILE A 66 2.05 -5.94 11.32
C ILE A 66 2.37 -6.91 12.49
N LYS A 67 3.65 -7.25 12.70
CA LYS A 67 4.10 -8.07 13.84
C LYS A 67 4.20 -7.23 15.11
#